data_AF-A0AAJ2JYQ6-F1
#
_entry.id   AF-A0AAJ2JYQ6-F1
#
_cell.length_a   1.000
_cell.length_b   1.000
_cell.length_c   1.000
_cell.angle_alpha   90.00
_cell.angle_beta   90.00
_cell.angle_gamma   90.00
#
_symmetry.space_group_name_H-M   'P 1'
#
loop_
_entity.id
_entity.type
_entity.pdbx_description
1 polymer ?
#
loop_
_entity_poly.entity_id
_entity_poly.type
_entity_poly.pdbx_seq_one_letter_code
_entity_poly.pdbx_strand_id
1 'polypeptide(L)'
;MRKYYPGSDPKNSASGSTSGKNKNSSGGGTGKVSWNLDDLKNTESFKKGTTSNALNHIFEGEIIKGQAVGFHYEGMPNSKGKVVGNVDPPNEYGVYRANIEVDGILKKAKTTFFPKDWTPQQVIDEINIAFNNKVVYKNNRYRGTASTGITIEFIIKSGKITSAYPLY
;
A
#
# COMPACT_ATOMS: atom_id res chain seq x y z
N MET A 1 -42.45 -44.78 -15.25
CA MET A 1 -41.86 -45.19 -13.96
C MET A 1 -40.37 -44.81 -13.96
N ARG A 2 -39.94 -43.98 -13.01
CA ARG A 2 -38.56 -43.48 -12.88
C ARG A 2 -37.63 -44.59 -12.37
N LYS A 3 -36.36 -44.59 -12.80
CA LYS A 3 -35.19 -45.01 -12.00
C LYS A 3 -33.90 -44.70 -12.78
N TYR A 4 -33.13 -43.72 -12.29
CA TYR A 4 -31.75 -43.46 -12.66
C TYR A 4 -30.93 -43.45 -11.35
N TYR A 5 -29.68 -43.90 -11.49
CA TYR A 5 -28.81 -44.58 -10.52
C TYR A 5 -28.61 -43.92 -9.14
N PRO A 6 -28.46 -44.73 -8.06
CA PRO A 6 -28.09 -44.24 -6.73
C PRO A 6 -26.57 -44.02 -6.61
N GLY A 7 -26.24 -43.02 -5.78
CA GLY A 7 -24.93 -42.39 -5.68
C GLY A 7 -23.85 -43.18 -4.95
N SER A 8 -22.63 -42.72 -5.16
CA SER A 8 -21.42 -43.11 -4.45
C SER A 8 -20.96 -41.97 -3.56
N ASP A 9 -20.88 -42.26 -2.26
CA ASP A 9 -19.81 -41.92 -1.32
C ASP A 9 -20.24 -42.49 0.05
N PRO A 10 -19.34 -42.94 0.96
CA PRO A 10 -18.13 -42.17 1.27
C PRO A 10 -16.91 -42.93 1.88
N LYS A 11 -15.86 -42.13 2.14
CA LYS A 11 -14.81 -42.25 3.18
C LYS A 11 -13.58 -43.16 2.98
N ASN A 12 -12.46 -42.44 2.82
CA ASN A 12 -11.27 -42.46 3.67
C ASN A 12 -10.15 -43.45 3.33
N SER A 13 -9.09 -42.93 2.72
CA SER A 13 -7.75 -43.53 2.75
C SER A 13 -6.68 -42.44 2.81
N ALA A 14 -5.77 -42.63 3.76
CA ALA A 14 -4.76 -41.72 4.27
C ALA A 14 -3.61 -41.39 3.30
N SER A 15 -2.94 -40.26 3.54
CA SER A 15 -1.48 -40.15 3.71
C SER A 15 -1.02 -38.69 3.56
N GLY A 16 -0.12 -38.24 4.44
CA GLY A 16 0.69 -37.03 4.21
C GLY A 16 0.61 -35.94 5.28
N SER A 17 0.88 -36.29 6.54
CA SER A 17 1.26 -35.31 7.55
C SER A 17 2.68 -34.82 7.26
N THR A 18 2.82 -33.55 6.86
CA THR A 18 4.08 -32.81 6.98
C THR A 18 3.83 -31.57 7.82
N SER A 19 4.32 -31.68 9.05
CA SER A 19 4.39 -30.67 10.09
C SER A 19 4.87 -29.31 9.55
N GLY A 20 3.94 -28.35 9.45
CA GLY A 20 4.26 -26.94 9.31
C GLY A 20 4.99 -26.46 10.57
N LYS A 21 6.31 -26.28 10.48
CA LYS A 21 7.08 -25.54 11.47
C LYS A 21 6.81 -24.05 11.28
N ASN A 22 5.71 -23.57 11.87
CA ASN A 22 5.58 -22.16 12.22
C ASN A 22 6.63 -21.85 13.28
N LYS A 23 7.78 -21.31 12.84
CA LYS A 23 8.72 -20.67 13.75
C LYS A 23 8.27 -19.23 13.94
N ASN A 24 7.54 -19.02 15.03
CA ASN A 24 7.65 -17.78 15.80
C ASN A 24 9.13 -17.51 16.02
N SER A 25 9.62 -16.39 15.48
CA SER A 25 10.83 -15.75 15.96
C SER A 25 10.41 -14.50 16.72
N SER A 26 10.08 -14.72 17.99
CA SER A 26 10.35 -13.76 19.05
C SER A 26 11.87 -13.64 19.21
N GLY A 27 12.40 -12.43 19.07
CA GLY A 27 13.82 -12.17 19.27
C GLY A 27 14.10 -10.67 19.20
N GLY A 28 14.21 -10.05 20.37
CA GLY A 28 14.50 -8.63 20.51
C GLY A 28 15.86 -8.26 19.92
N GLY A 29 15.84 -7.14 19.21
CA GLY A 29 17.01 -6.39 18.77
C GLY A 29 16.53 -5.00 18.40
N THR A 30 16.60 -4.06 19.34
CA THR A 30 16.31 -2.64 19.10
C THR A 30 17.45 -2.00 18.32
N GLY A 31 17.67 -2.46 17.08
CA GLY A 31 18.25 -1.64 16.04
C GLY A 31 17.08 -0.94 15.38
N LYS A 32 16.98 0.40 15.46
CA LYS A 32 16.03 1.14 14.63
C LYS A 32 16.33 0.76 13.18
N VAL A 33 15.47 -0.04 12.56
CA VAL A 33 15.57 -0.34 11.13
C VAL A 33 15.38 1.00 10.42
N SER A 34 16.48 1.54 9.89
CA SER A 34 16.43 2.74 9.07
C SER A 34 16.01 2.29 7.67
N TRP A 35 14.83 2.73 7.25
CA TRP A 35 14.31 2.43 5.92
C TRP A 35 14.86 3.40 4.89
N ASN A 36 15.35 2.88 3.76
CA ASN A 36 15.66 3.67 2.58
C ASN A 36 14.77 3.24 1.41
N LEU A 37 14.44 4.17 0.51
CA LEU A 37 13.60 3.86 -0.65
C LEU A 37 14.24 2.84 -1.60
N ASP A 38 15.57 2.84 -1.69
CA ASP A 38 16.31 1.93 -2.57
C ASP A 38 16.30 0.47 -2.06
N ASP A 39 16.01 0.26 -0.77
CA ASP A 39 15.92 -1.06 -0.15
C ASP A 39 14.55 -1.73 -0.36
N LEU A 40 13.56 -0.98 -0.90
CA LEU A 40 12.21 -1.49 -1.14
C LEU A 40 12.17 -2.48 -2.31
N LYS A 41 11.60 -3.64 -2.03
CA LYS A 41 11.46 -4.75 -2.98
C LYS A 41 10.14 -4.70 -3.72
N ASN A 42 10.05 -5.40 -4.85
CA ASN A 42 8.85 -5.49 -5.69
C ASN A 42 8.38 -4.13 -6.23
N THR A 43 9.34 -3.28 -6.61
CA THR A 43 9.08 -1.90 -7.06
C THR A 43 9.04 -1.76 -8.58
N GLU A 44 8.90 -2.87 -9.32
CA GLU A 44 8.97 -2.90 -10.78
C GLU A 44 7.74 -2.21 -11.41
N SER A 45 6.58 -2.30 -10.77
CA SER A 45 5.33 -1.65 -11.23
C SER A 45 5.35 -0.13 -11.03
N PHE A 46 6.32 0.40 -10.27
CA PHE A 46 6.40 1.80 -9.91
C PHE A 46 7.29 2.56 -10.88
N LYS A 47 6.85 3.74 -11.29
CA LYS A 47 7.66 4.60 -12.15
C LYS A 47 8.89 5.08 -11.37
N LYS A 48 10.08 4.78 -11.91
CA LYS A 48 11.36 5.29 -11.44
C LYS A 48 11.87 6.33 -12.43
N GLY A 49 12.29 7.50 -11.95
CA GLY A 49 12.79 8.58 -12.79
C GLY A 49 13.13 9.82 -12.00
N THR A 50 13.88 10.75 -12.60
CA THR A 50 14.36 11.97 -11.93
C THR A 50 13.32 13.09 -11.87
N THR A 51 12.36 13.10 -12.79
CA THR A 51 11.28 14.11 -12.88
C THR A 51 9.95 13.62 -12.33
N SER A 52 9.81 12.31 -12.12
CA SER A 52 8.61 11.68 -11.56
C SER A 52 9.02 10.30 -11.04
N ASN A 53 8.97 10.14 -9.72
CA ASN A 53 9.25 8.89 -9.03
C ASN A 53 8.08 8.56 -8.11
N ALA A 54 7.45 7.42 -8.33
CA ALA A 54 6.28 7.02 -7.56
C ALA A 54 6.61 6.73 -6.09
N LEU A 55 7.82 6.23 -5.79
CA LEU A 55 8.24 5.98 -4.41
C LEU A 55 8.41 7.30 -3.66
N ASN A 56 9.11 8.28 -4.24
CA ASN A 56 9.19 9.62 -3.63
C ASN A 56 7.79 10.23 -3.46
N HIS A 57 6.90 10.07 -4.45
CA HIS A 57 5.53 10.56 -4.35
C HIS A 57 4.76 9.97 -3.16
N ILE A 58 4.87 8.66 -2.95
CA ILE A 58 4.15 7.95 -1.88
C ILE A 58 4.77 8.25 -0.51
N PHE A 59 6.10 8.25 -0.41
CA PHE A 59 6.81 8.19 0.86
C PHE A 59 7.47 9.49 1.31
N GLU A 60 7.90 10.34 0.37
CA GLU A 60 8.58 11.60 0.71
C GLU A 60 7.70 12.83 0.51
N GLY A 61 6.85 12.80 -0.52
CA GLY A 61 6.25 14.01 -1.09
C GLY A 61 7.15 14.68 -2.12
N GLU A 62 6.53 15.46 -3.00
CA GLU A 62 7.22 16.18 -4.08
C GLU A 62 6.72 17.62 -4.20
N ILE A 63 7.58 18.51 -4.73
CA ILE A 63 7.17 19.82 -5.20
C ILE A 63 7.05 19.78 -6.72
N ILE A 64 5.82 19.83 -7.23
CA ILE A 64 5.54 19.88 -8.67
C ILE A 64 4.93 21.23 -9.01
N LYS A 65 5.62 22.00 -9.86
CA LYS A 65 5.19 23.34 -10.29
C LYS A 65 4.85 24.26 -9.10
N GLY A 66 5.69 24.24 -8.07
CA GLY A 66 5.52 25.06 -6.85
C GLY A 66 4.44 24.57 -5.90
N GLN A 67 3.88 23.37 -6.10
CA GLN A 67 2.85 22.79 -5.24
C GLN A 67 3.32 21.51 -4.57
N ALA A 68 3.07 21.38 -3.27
CA ALA A 68 3.25 20.14 -2.53
C ALA A 68 2.24 19.07 -3.01
N VAL A 69 2.75 17.89 -3.37
CA VAL A 69 1.96 16.72 -3.77
C VAL A 69 2.48 15.45 -3.09
N GLY A 70 1.68 14.39 -3.11
CA GLY A 70 2.07 13.11 -2.52
C GLY A 70 2.07 13.11 -1.00
N PHE A 71 3.05 12.39 -0.43
CA PHE A 71 3.29 12.09 0.98
C PHE A 71 2.11 11.37 1.65
N HIS A 72 1.91 10.13 1.25
CA HIS A 72 0.82 9.25 1.67
C HIS A 72 1.21 8.23 2.75
N TYR A 73 2.45 8.30 3.26
CA TYR A 73 2.93 7.48 4.37
C TYR A 73 3.98 8.25 5.17
N GLU A 74 3.80 8.35 6.50
CA GLU A 74 4.68 9.15 7.36
C GLU A 74 5.70 8.33 8.17
N GLY A 75 5.80 7.02 7.94
CA GLY A 75 6.74 6.14 8.68
C GLY A 75 8.15 6.07 8.11
N MET A 76 8.45 6.81 7.04
CA MET A 76 9.81 6.88 6.48
C MET A 76 10.66 7.92 7.24
N PRO A 77 11.91 7.60 7.61
CA PRO A 77 12.80 8.58 8.22
C PRO A 77 13.15 9.69 7.21
N ASN A 78 13.29 10.92 7.70
CA ASN A 78 13.76 12.08 6.93
C ASN A 78 12.98 12.37 5.63
N SER A 79 11.67 12.07 5.58
CA SER A 79 10.81 12.49 4.48
C SER A 79 10.77 14.03 4.35
N LYS A 80 10.62 14.53 3.13
CA LYS A 80 10.38 15.95 2.85
C LYS A 80 9.03 16.42 3.41
N GLY A 81 8.07 15.51 3.41
CA GLY A 81 6.74 15.69 3.93
C GLY A 81 6.70 15.59 5.45
N LYS A 82 5.81 16.39 6.05
CA LYS A 82 5.44 16.33 7.47
C LYS A 82 3.95 16.58 7.64
N VAL A 83 3.33 15.86 8.57
CA VAL A 83 1.97 16.15 9.01
C VAL A 83 1.96 17.46 9.80
N VAL A 84 0.97 18.31 9.57
CA VAL A 84 0.79 19.58 10.28
C VAL A 84 -0.62 19.71 10.81
N GLY A 85 -0.74 20.23 12.04
CA GLY A 85 -2.02 20.44 12.71
C GLY A 85 -2.70 19.13 13.12
N ASN A 86 -4.05 19.16 13.13
CA ASN A 86 -4.85 18.04 13.60
C ASN A 86 -4.94 16.91 12.56
N VAL A 87 -4.92 15.68 13.06
CA VAL A 87 -5.12 14.44 12.30
C VAL A 87 -6.58 14.00 12.45
N ASP A 88 -7.26 13.75 11.33
CA ASP A 88 -8.61 13.16 11.36
C ASP A 88 -8.53 11.71 11.90
N PRO A 89 -9.52 11.23 12.68
CA PRO A 89 -9.51 9.85 13.20
C PRO A 89 -9.38 8.82 12.08
N PRO A 90 -8.68 7.69 12.28
CA PRO A 90 -8.62 6.65 11.26
C PRO A 90 -9.99 5.99 11.02
N ASN A 91 -10.23 5.52 9.79
CA ASN A 91 -11.36 4.65 9.48
C ASN A 91 -11.12 3.20 9.98
N GLU A 92 -12.07 2.29 9.70
CA GLU A 92 -12.00 0.90 10.16
C GLU A 92 -10.76 0.12 9.68
N TYR A 93 -10.08 0.60 8.63
CA TYR A 93 -8.86 0.01 8.09
C TYR A 93 -7.57 0.73 8.52
N GLY A 94 -7.65 1.72 9.40
CA GLY A 94 -6.50 2.50 9.84
C GLY A 94 -6.08 3.63 8.89
N VAL A 95 -6.82 3.88 7.81
CA VAL A 95 -6.58 5.00 6.89
C VAL A 95 -7.03 6.28 7.56
N TYR A 96 -6.20 7.32 7.53
CA TYR A 96 -6.50 8.62 8.14
C TYR A 96 -6.19 9.76 7.18
N ARG A 97 -6.56 10.99 7.58
CA ARG A 97 -6.25 12.20 6.82
C ARG A 97 -5.60 13.26 7.67
N ALA A 98 -4.70 14.03 7.07
CA ALA A 98 -4.14 15.20 7.71
C ALA A 98 -3.76 16.28 6.69
N ASN A 99 -3.60 17.51 7.18
CA ASN A 99 -2.88 18.53 6.42
C ASN A 99 -1.39 18.22 6.47
N ILE A 100 -0.67 18.57 5.41
CA ILE A 100 0.77 18.32 5.30
C ILE A 100 1.49 19.54 4.75
N GLU A 101 2.78 19.62 5.05
CA GLU A 101 3.73 20.40 4.29
C GLU A 101 4.73 19.45 3.63
N VAL A 102 5.24 19.83 2.45
CA VAL A 102 6.40 19.18 1.81
C VAL A 102 7.43 20.28 1.57
N ASP A 103 8.66 20.12 2.06
CA ASP A 103 9.72 21.13 1.98
C ASP A 103 9.25 22.54 2.42
N GLY A 104 8.42 22.59 3.47
CA GLY A 104 7.84 23.83 4.02
C GLY A 104 6.68 24.44 3.22
N ILE A 105 6.28 23.83 2.10
CA ILE A 105 5.12 24.26 1.31
C ILE A 105 3.87 23.51 1.77
N LEU A 106 2.87 24.25 2.27
CA LEU A 106 1.58 23.69 2.69
C LEU A 106 0.81 23.13 1.48
N LYS A 107 0.38 21.88 1.59
CA LYS A 107 -0.51 21.27 0.59
C LYS A 107 -1.93 21.78 0.79
N LYS A 108 -2.55 22.26 -0.29
CA LYS A 108 -3.89 22.87 -0.27
C LYS A 108 -5.00 21.91 0.15
N ALA A 109 -4.87 20.63 -0.19
CA ALA A 109 -5.85 19.60 0.13
C ALA A 109 -5.31 18.64 1.18
N LYS A 110 -6.18 18.18 2.08
CA LYS A 110 -5.86 17.11 3.01
C LYS A 110 -5.36 15.88 2.26
N THR A 111 -4.36 15.22 2.83
CA THR A 111 -3.79 13.98 2.31
C THR A 111 -4.37 12.78 3.04
N THR A 112 -4.70 11.72 2.31
CA THR A 112 -5.03 10.41 2.89
C THR A 112 -3.75 9.60 3.07
N PHE A 113 -3.67 8.86 4.17
CA PHE A 113 -2.46 8.14 4.57
C PHE A 113 -2.72 6.65 4.73
N PHE A 114 -1.73 5.85 4.34
CA PHE A 114 -1.68 4.44 4.71
C PHE A 114 -1.57 4.28 6.23
N PRO A 115 -2.00 3.13 6.79
CA PRO A 115 -1.95 2.91 8.23
C PRO A 115 -0.55 3.13 8.83
N LYS A 116 -0.48 3.75 10.01
CA LYS A 116 0.79 4.14 10.65
C LYS A 116 1.62 2.94 11.12
N ASP A 117 0.95 1.83 11.40
CA ASP A 117 1.54 0.59 11.89
C ASP A 117 2.09 -0.30 10.76
N TRP A 118 1.82 0.04 9.49
CA TRP A 118 2.45 -0.63 8.36
C TRP A 118 3.91 -0.22 8.25
N THR A 119 4.77 -1.16 7.85
CA THR A 119 6.12 -0.88 7.38
C THR A 119 6.11 -0.32 5.95
N PRO A 120 7.17 0.38 5.51
CA PRO A 120 7.31 0.82 4.12
C PRO A 120 7.18 -0.34 3.12
N GLN A 121 7.72 -1.53 3.44
CA GLN A 121 7.58 -2.69 2.57
C GLN A 121 6.14 -3.20 2.51
N GLN A 122 5.40 -3.21 3.63
CA GLN A 122 3.97 -3.57 3.60
C GLN A 122 3.14 -2.61 2.72
N VAL A 123 3.45 -1.31 2.73
CA VAL A 123 2.81 -0.35 1.81
C VAL A 123 3.04 -0.75 0.35
N ILE A 124 4.26 -1.14 -0.03
CA ILE A 124 4.56 -1.61 -1.39
C ILE A 124 3.81 -2.89 -1.73
N ASP A 125 3.84 -3.88 -0.84
CA ASP A 125 3.22 -5.18 -1.08
C ASP A 125 1.70 -5.04 -1.26
N GLU A 126 1.04 -4.23 -0.42
CA GLU A 126 -0.40 -3.98 -0.51
C GLU A 126 -0.80 -3.14 -1.73
N ILE A 127 0.05 -2.18 -2.13
CA ILE A 127 -0.11 -1.48 -3.40
C ILE A 127 -0.03 -2.46 -4.57
N ASN A 128 0.90 -3.40 -4.57
CA ASN A 128 1.04 -4.38 -5.65
C ASN A 128 -0.18 -5.33 -5.73
N ILE A 129 -0.71 -5.76 -4.58
CA ILE A 129 -1.94 -6.56 -4.51
C ILE A 129 -3.10 -5.79 -5.16
N ALA A 130 -3.35 -4.56 -4.70
CA ALA A 130 -4.39 -3.71 -5.25
C ALA A 130 -4.14 -3.37 -6.73
N PHE A 131 -2.89 -3.18 -7.14
CA PHE A 131 -2.56 -2.92 -8.53
C PHE A 131 -2.89 -4.12 -9.42
N ASN A 132 -2.71 -5.35 -8.95
CA ASN A 132 -2.98 -6.55 -9.74
C ASN A 132 -4.48 -6.79 -9.96
N ASN A 133 -5.34 -6.32 -9.06
CA ASN A 133 -6.80 -6.44 -9.17
C ASN A 133 -7.50 -5.13 -9.58
N LYS A 134 -6.74 -4.11 -10.00
CA LYS A 134 -7.28 -2.78 -10.29
C LYS A 134 -8.26 -2.77 -11.47
N VAL A 135 -9.25 -1.90 -11.38
CA VAL A 135 -10.19 -1.55 -12.45
C VAL A 135 -10.09 -0.07 -12.79
N VAL A 136 -10.47 0.30 -14.02
CA VAL A 136 -10.55 1.71 -14.42
C VAL A 136 -11.61 2.41 -13.60
N TYR A 137 -11.27 3.56 -13.01
CA TYR A 137 -12.23 4.43 -12.33
C TYR A 137 -12.57 5.66 -13.17
N LYS A 138 -11.56 6.41 -13.62
CA LYS A 138 -11.74 7.61 -14.47
C LYS A 138 -10.46 8.01 -15.19
N ASN A 139 -10.49 8.12 -16.51
CA ASN A 139 -9.33 8.49 -17.33
C ASN A 139 -8.13 7.57 -17.02
N ASN A 140 -7.03 8.13 -16.52
CA ASN A 140 -5.84 7.41 -16.11
C ASN A 140 -5.83 7.02 -14.61
N ARG A 141 -7.00 7.10 -13.95
CA ARG A 141 -7.20 6.70 -12.56
C ARG A 141 -7.83 5.33 -12.48
N TYR A 142 -7.27 4.52 -11.61
CA TYR A 142 -7.67 3.13 -11.38
C TYR A 142 -7.88 2.93 -9.89
N ARG A 143 -8.68 1.95 -9.53
CA ARG A 143 -8.87 1.54 -8.13
C ARG A 143 -8.69 0.05 -8.00
N GLY A 144 -8.01 -0.37 -6.95
CA GLY A 144 -7.91 -1.76 -6.55
C GLY A 144 -8.01 -1.89 -5.04
N THR A 145 -8.05 -3.13 -4.56
CA THR A 145 -8.28 -3.44 -3.16
C THR A 145 -7.09 -4.20 -2.60
N ALA A 146 -6.53 -3.67 -1.52
CA ALA A 146 -5.48 -4.31 -0.72
C ALA A 146 -6.03 -5.59 -0.06
N SER A 147 -5.15 -6.47 0.39
CA SER A 147 -5.55 -7.70 1.11
C SER A 147 -6.34 -7.40 2.38
N THR A 148 -6.11 -6.23 2.97
CA THR A 148 -6.78 -5.70 4.16
C THR A 148 -8.17 -5.11 3.90
N GLY A 149 -8.60 -4.99 2.63
CA GLY A 149 -9.86 -4.35 2.25
C GLY A 149 -9.73 -2.85 1.92
N ILE A 150 -8.56 -2.23 2.15
CA ILE A 150 -8.32 -0.83 1.80
C ILE A 150 -8.43 -0.64 0.28
N THR A 151 -9.28 0.27 -0.16
CA THR A 151 -9.30 0.70 -1.57
C THR A 151 -8.16 1.68 -1.81
N ILE A 152 -7.31 1.38 -2.81
CA ILE A 152 -6.20 2.22 -3.23
C ILE A 152 -6.52 2.79 -4.61
N GLU A 153 -6.45 4.11 -4.74
CA GLU A 153 -6.55 4.79 -6.04
C GLU A 153 -5.15 5.03 -6.62
N PHE A 154 -5.01 4.78 -7.92
CA PHE A 154 -3.77 4.88 -8.67
C PHE A 154 -3.86 5.94 -9.74
N ILE A 155 -2.76 6.65 -9.99
CA ILE A 155 -2.53 7.35 -11.26
C ILE A 155 -1.52 6.54 -12.06
N ILE A 156 -1.93 6.04 -13.23
CA ILE A 156 -1.09 5.18 -14.08
C ILE A 156 -0.73 5.90 -15.36
N LYS A 157 0.54 5.81 -15.76
CA LYS A 157 1.03 6.30 -17.07
C LYS A 157 1.97 5.27 -17.68
N SER A 158 1.74 4.92 -18.95
CA SER A 158 2.52 3.92 -19.67
C SER A 158 2.67 2.60 -18.90
N GLY A 159 1.58 2.13 -18.29
CA GLY A 159 1.55 0.90 -17.50
C GLY A 159 2.23 0.95 -16.14
N LYS A 160 2.84 2.08 -15.74
CA LYS A 160 3.52 2.23 -14.44
C LYS A 160 2.72 3.11 -13.48
N ILE A 161 2.77 2.77 -12.20
CA ILE A 161 2.23 3.58 -11.11
C ILE A 161 3.05 4.87 -11.03
N THR A 162 2.37 6.01 -11.02
CA THR A 162 2.98 7.34 -10.79
C THR A 162 2.56 7.95 -9.47
N SER A 163 1.43 7.51 -8.91
CA SER A 163 0.93 7.85 -7.59
C SER A 163 -0.01 6.73 -7.14
N ALA A 164 -0.01 6.43 -5.84
CA ALA A 164 -0.90 5.48 -5.19
C ALA A 164 -1.25 6.02 -3.80
N TYR A 165 -2.53 5.99 -3.43
CA TYR A 165 -2.96 6.44 -2.11
C TYR A 165 -4.25 5.74 -1.66
N PRO A 166 -4.43 5.50 -0.35
CA PRO A 166 -5.64 4.88 0.15
C PRO A 166 -6.80 5.88 0.11
N LEU A 167 -8.01 5.36 -0.03
CA LEU A 167 -9.23 6.14 0.14
C LEU A 167 -9.66 6.10 1.62
N TYR A 168 -9.95 7.28 2.17
CA TYR A 168 -10.42 7.48 3.53
C TYR A 168 -11.93 7.36 3.64
#